data_AF-A0A6B0SPI7-F1
#
_entry.id   AF-A0A6B0SPI7-F1
#
_cell.length_a   1.000
_cell.length_b   1.000
_cell.length_c   1.000
_cell.angle_alpha   90.00
_cell.angle_beta   90.00
_cell.angle_gamma   90.00
#
_symmetry.space_group_name_H-M   'P 1'
#
loop_
_entity.id
_entity.type
_entity.pdbx_description
1 polymer ?
#
loop_
_entity_poly.entity_id
_entity_poly.type
_entity_poly.pdbx_seq_one_letter_code
_entity_poly.pdbx_strand_id
1 'polypeptide(L)'
;MSEGDEATAFAPGHVTGLFSVQRADDPQRTGSRGAGVTLSSGVTTTVTASDETRVRLNGGDLEIESVSRVLDALGATATVSAETELPLGAGFGV
;
A
#
# COMPACT_ATOMS: atom_id res chain seq x y z
N MET A 1 -6.57 -24.05 -11.98
CA MET A 1 -6.88 -22.71 -11.44
C MET A 1 -6.87 -21.81 -12.65
N SER A 2 -7.98 -21.15 -12.98
CA SER A 2 -7.95 -20.18 -14.08
C SER A 2 -6.94 -19.11 -13.69
N GLU A 3 -5.96 -18.81 -14.55
CA GLU A 3 -5.17 -17.60 -14.44
C GLU A 3 -6.18 -16.45 -14.50
N GLY A 4 -6.53 -15.91 -13.32
CA GLY A 4 -7.27 -14.67 -13.23
C GLY A 4 -6.34 -13.54 -13.67
N ASP A 5 -6.92 -12.45 -14.16
CA ASP A 5 -6.15 -11.25 -14.49
C ASP A 5 -5.35 -10.82 -13.25
N GLU A 6 -4.03 -10.71 -13.40
CA GLU A 6 -3.11 -10.36 -12.31
C GLU A 6 -2.19 -9.20 -12.71
N ALA A 7 -1.92 -8.34 -11.73
CA ALA A 7 -1.00 -7.23 -11.90
C ALA A 7 -0.10 -7.10 -10.67
N THR A 8 1.19 -6.83 -10.90
CA THR A 8 2.18 -6.62 -9.85
C THR A 8 2.78 -5.22 -9.97
N ALA A 9 2.89 -4.52 -8.83
CA ALA A 9 3.51 -3.21 -8.73
C ALA A 9 4.47 -3.16 -7.53
N PHE A 10 5.49 -2.30 -7.63
CA PHE A 10 6.44 -2.04 -6.55
C PHE A 10 6.34 -0.60 -6.06
N ALA A 11 6.24 -0.42 -4.74
CA ALA A 11 6.31 0.86 -4.06
C ALA A 11 7.55 0.90 -3.15
N PRO A 12 8.54 1.79 -3.39
CA PRO A 12 9.73 1.85 -2.56
C PRO A 12 9.41 2.34 -1.15
N GLY A 13 10.14 1.81 -0.16
CA GLY A 13 10.14 2.38 1.18
C GLY A 13 10.66 3.81 1.16
N HIS A 14 10.16 4.67 2.03
CA HIS A 14 10.50 6.08 2.07
C HIS A 14 10.91 6.51 3.48
N VAL A 15 12.05 7.21 3.57
CA VAL A 15 12.51 7.84 4.81
C VAL A 15 12.42 9.35 4.67
N THR A 16 11.60 9.97 5.52
CA THR A 16 11.48 11.43 5.55
C THR A 16 12.56 12.02 6.47
N GLY A 17 13.39 12.94 5.95
CA GLY A 17 14.40 13.64 6.76
C GLY A 17 13.93 14.99 7.27
N LEU A 18 13.30 15.79 6.40
CA LEU A 18 12.77 17.11 6.72
C LEU A 18 11.27 17.12 6.48
N PHE A 19 10.48 17.65 7.41
CA PHE A 19 9.03 17.78 7.20
C PHE A 19 8.38 18.94 7.97
N SER A 20 7.28 19.44 7.42
CA SER A 20 6.28 20.25 8.09
C SER A 20 4.88 19.72 7.75
N VAL A 21 4.01 19.59 8.74
CA VAL A 21 2.64 19.09 8.55
C VAL A 21 1.74 20.22 8.08
N GLN A 22 0.98 19.99 7.01
CA GLN A 22 0.02 20.92 6.42
C GLN A 22 -1.37 20.29 6.48
N ARG A 23 -2.20 20.74 7.43
CA ARG A 23 -3.58 20.24 7.59
C ARG A 23 -4.56 21.09 6.80
N ALA A 24 -5.49 20.44 6.12
CA ALA A 24 -6.63 21.06 5.45
C ALA A 24 -7.89 20.21 5.68
N ASP A 25 -9.07 20.84 5.58
CA ASP A 25 -10.35 20.14 5.71
C ASP A 25 -10.58 19.15 4.56
N ASP A 26 -10.13 19.49 3.35
CA ASP A 26 -10.14 18.63 2.18
C ASP A 26 -8.98 17.60 2.26
N PRO A 27 -9.26 16.29 2.34
CA PRO A 27 -8.23 15.25 2.40
C PRO A 27 -7.26 15.27 1.22
N GLN A 28 -7.68 15.71 0.02
CA GLN A 28 -6.78 15.80 -1.13
C GLN A 28 -5.76 16.94 -1.02
N ARG A 29 -6.00 17.89 -0.10
CA ARG A 29 -5.12 19.04 0.15
C ARG A 29 -4.35 18.93 1.47
N THR A 30 -4.66 17.93 2.30
CA THR A 30 -3.94 17.64 3.53
C THR A 30 -2.65 16.86 3.22
N GLY A 31 -1.54 17.16 3.90
CA GLY A 31 -0.27 16.49 3.62
C GLY A 31 0.91 17.07 4.37
N SER A 32 2.11 16.95 3.80
CA SER A 32 3.34 17.51 4.36
C SER A 32 4.21 18.15 3.27
N ARG A 33 5.09 19.06 3.66
CA ARG A 33 6.18 19.58 2.82
C ARG A 33 7.49 19.14 3.42
N GLY A 34 8.44 18.71 2.60
CA GLY A 34 9.66 18.11 3.11
C GLY A 34 10.61 17.60 2.06
N ALA A 35 11.58 16.82 2.53
CA ALA A 35 12.51 16.06 1.70
C ALA A 35 12.80 14.71 2.36
N GLY A 36 13.02 13.70 1.53
CA GLY A 36 13.30 12.34 1.96
C GLY A 36 14.03 11.57 0.87
N VAL A 37 14.29 10.29 1.15
CA VAL A 37 14.93 9.37 0.22
C VAL A 37 14.06 8.12 0.05
N THR A 38 14.01 7.61 -1.17
CA THR A 38 13.42 6.32 -1.49
C THR A 38 14.47 5.23 -1.38
N LEU A 39 14.09 4.09 -0.84
CA LEU A 39 14.93 2.91 -0.71
C LEU A 39 14.78 2.02 -1.95
N SER A 40 15.79 1.19 -2.22
CA SER A 40 15.67 0.10 -3.20
C SER A 40 14.78 -1.05 -2.69
N SER A 41 14.59 -1.13 -1.37
CA SER A 41 13.65 -2.03 -0.71
C SER A 41 12.30 -1.33 -0.53
N GLY A 42 11.22 -2.10 -0.53
CA GLY A 42 9.86 -1.57 -0.46
C GLY A 42 8.82 -2.68 -0.42
N VAL A 43 7.62 -2.37 -0.87
CA VAL A 43 6.51 -3.32 -0.97
C VAL A 43 6.33 -3.73 -2.41
N THR A 44 6.33 -5.04 -2.66
CA THR A 44 5.80 -5.60 -3.91
C THR A 44 4.36 -6.04 -3.64
N THR A 45 3.41 -5.54 -4.42
CA THR A 45 1.99 -5.89 -4.30
C THR A 45 1.53 -6.56 -5.58
N THR A 46 0.97 -7.76 -5.43
CA THR A 46 0.27 -8.49 -6.49
C THR A 46 -1.22 -8.46 -6.20
N VAL A 47 -2.00 -8.06 -7.20
CA VAL A 47 -3.46 -8.07 -7.17
C VAL A 47 -3.95 -9.08 -8.17
N THR A 48 -4.79 -10.01 -7.73
CA THR A 48 -5.39 -11.04 -8.56
C THR A 48 -6.91 -10.94 -8.45
N ALA A 49 -7.61 -10.81 -9.59
CA ALA A 49 -9.07 -10.81 -9.61
C ALA A 49 -9.63 -12.07 -8.92
N SER A 50 -10.65 -11.90 -8.08
CA SER A 50 -11.20 -12.98 -7.25
C SER A 50 -12.67 -12.76 -6.93
N ASP A 51 -13.35 -13.83 -6.51
CA ASP A 51 -14.76 -13.78 -6.07
C ASP A 51 -14.90 -13.17 -4.67
N GLU A 52 -13.82 -13.08 -3.91
CA GLU A 52 -13.79 -12.55 -2.55
C GLU A 52 -12.57 -11.63 -2.33
N THR A 53 -12.76 -10.59 -1.52
CA THR A 53 -11.65 -9.72 -1.11
C THR A 53 -10.86 -10.39 -0.01
N ARG A 54 -9.55 -10.53 -0.22
CA ARG A 54 -8.59 -11.01 0.78
C ARG A 54 -7.33 -10.18 0.72
N VAL A 55 -6.79 -9.80 1.87
CA VAL A 55 -5.56 -9.01 1.96
C VAL A 55 -4.54 -9.78 2.77
N ARG A 56 -3.33 -9.90 2.21
CA ARG A 56 -2.20 -10.61 2.81
C ARG A 56 -0.96 -9.73 2.85
N LEU A 57 -0.21 -9.85 3.94
CA LEU A 57 1.08 -9.22 4.11
C LEU A 57 2.09 -10.27 4.58
N ASN A 58 3.16 -10.49 3.80
CA ASN A 58 4.19 -11.48 4.08
C ASN A 58 3.59 -12.88 4.36
N GLY A 59 2.60 -13.27 3.54
CA GLY A 59 1.86 -14.53 3.65
C GLY A 59 0.82 -14.62 4.79
N GLY A 60 0.74 -13.64 5.70
CA GLY A 60 -0.27 -13.59 6.76
C GLY A 60 -1.52 -12.81 6.33
N ASP A 61 -2.72 -13.32 6.63
CA ASP A 61 -3.96 -12.58 6.41
C ASP A 61 -4.04 -11.38 7.37
N LEU A 62 -4.35 -10.19 6.83
CA LEU A 62 -4.45 -8.95 7.58
C LEU A 62 -5.49 -8.03 6.95
N GLU A 63 -6.31 -7.39 7.78
CA GLU A 63 -7.18 -6.30 7.34
C GLU A 63 -6.39 -4.99 7.26
N ILE A 64 -6.24 -4.45 6.06
CA ILE A 64 -5.61 -3.15 5.81
C ILE A 64 -6.67 -2.21 5.24
N GLU A 65 -7.20 -1.32 6.08
CA GLU A 65 -8.33 -0.46 5.74
C GLU A 65 -8.11 0.36 4.46
N SER A 66 -6.88 0.84 4.23
CA SER A 66 -6.53 1.58 3.01
C SER A 66 -6.68 0.72 1.74
N VAL A 67 -6.36 -0.58 1.80
CA VAL A 67 -6.53 -1.49 0.65
C VAL A 67 -8.02 -1.69 0.36
N SER A 68 -8.82 -2.00 1.39
CA SER A 68 -10.27 -2.19 1.23
C SER A 68 -10.95 -0.94 0.65
N ARG A 69 -10.60 0.26 1.15
CA ARG A 69 -11.12 1.53 0.61
C ARG A 69 -10.73 1.77 -0.85
N VAL A 70 -9.53 1.37 -1.27
CA VAL A 70 -9.09 1.50 -2.66
C VAL A 70 -9.86 0.54 -3.56
N LEU A 71 -10.03 -0.72 -3.14
CA LEU A 71 -10.82 -1.70 -3.89
C LEU A 71 -12.28 -1.25 -4.03
N ASP A 72 -12.88 -0.74 -2.95
CA ASP A 72 -14.24 -0.18 -2.96
C ASP A 72 -14.36 1.01 -3.93
N ALA A 73 -13.40 1.95 -3.89
CA ALA A 73 -13.39 3.11 -4.77
C ALA A 73 -13.22 2.74 -6.25
N LEU A 74 -12.55 1.62 -6.54
CA LEU A 74 -12.37 1.07 -7.88
C LEU A 74 -13.51 0.12 -8.30
N GLY A 75 -14.40 -0.27 -7.39
CA GLY A 75 -15.44 -1.26 -7.63
C GLY A 75 -14.87 -2.66 -7.94
N ALA A 76 -13.74 -3.02 -7.34
CA ALA A 76 -13.02 -4.26 -7.63
C ALA A 76 -13.10 -5.26 -6.47
N THR A 77 -13.17 -6.55 -6.81
CA THR A 77 -13.04 -7.66 -5.85
C THR A 77 -11.80 -8.47 -6.22
N ALA A 78 -10.86 -8.57 -5.30
CA ALA A 78 -9.55 -9.15 -5.58
C ALA A 78 -8.87 -9.68 -4.32
N THR A 79 -8.00 -10.67 -4.51
CA THR A 79 -6.98 -11.01 -3.52
C THR A 79 -5.76 -10.10 -3.73
N VAL A 80 -5.35 -9.41 -2.68
CA VAL A 80 -4.19 -8.52 -2.66
C VAL A 80 -3.12 -9.14 -1.77
N SER A 81 -1.95 -9.44 -2.34
CA SER A 81 -0.79 -9.96 -1.61
C SER A 81 0.33 -8.93 -1.64
N ALA A 82 0.76 -8.48 -0.48
CA ALA A 82 1.89 -7.57 -0.32
C ALA A 82 3.06 -8.29 0.36
N GLU A 83 4.28 -8.06 -0.14
CA GLU A 83 5.51 -8.62 0.38
C GLU A 83 6.52 -7.49 0.64
N THR A 84 7.15 -7.49 1.82
CA THR A 84 8.17 -6.50 2.21
C THR A 84 9.14 -7.08 3.25
N GLU A 85 10.42 -6.77 3.09
CA GLU A 85 11.48 -7.06 4.07
C GLU A 85 11.63 -5.97 5.12
N LEU A 86 10.94 -4.84 4.96
CA LEU A 86 11.03 -3.69 5.86
C LEU A 86 10.14 -3.90 7.11
N PRO A 87 10.61 -3.52 8.30
CA PRO A 87 9.82 -3.66 9.52
C PRO A 87 8.63 -2.70 9.52
N LEU A 88 7.45 -3.23 9.85
CA LEU A 88 6.20 -2.47 9.91
C LEU A 88 6.25 -1.43 11.02
N GLY A 89 5.72 -0.23 10.74
CA GLY A 89 5.64 0.85 11.73
C GLY A 89 6.99 1.46 12.13
N ALA A 90 8.09 1.10 11.46
CA ALA A 90 9.42 1.64 11.72
C ALA A 90 9.73 2.95 10.97
N GLY A 91 8.72 3.55 10.33
CA GLY A 91 8.86 4.84 9.63
C GLY A 91 9.27 4.75 8.16
N PHE A 92 9.16 3.59 7.52
CA PHE A 92 9.46 3.39 6.09
C PHE A 92 8.26 3.57 5.15
N GLY A 93 7.08 3.92 5.69
CA GLY A 93 5.83 3.98 4.91
C GLY A 93 5.21 2.60 4.62
N VAL A 94 5.46 1.64 5.52
CA VAL A 94 4.97 0.25 5.53
C VAL A 94 4.37 -0.10 6.87
#